data_AF-A0A1Q3HFK8-F1
#
_entry.id   AF-A0A1Q3HFK8-F1
#
_cell.length_a   1.000
_cell.length_b   1.000
_cell.length_c   1.000
_cell.angle_alpha   90.00
_cell.angle_beta   90.00
_cell.angle_gamma   90.00
#
_symmetry.space_group_name_H-M   'P 1'
#
loop_
_entity.id
_entity.type
_entity.pdbx_description
1 polymer ?
#
loop_
_entity_poly.entity_id
_entity_poly.type
_entity_poly.pdbx_seq_one_letter_code
_entity_poly.pdbx_strand_id
1 'polypeptide(L)'
;MQQSALLPEPLLASLDESGLERSWTHAPSSRARLTLALLSLNPSEARARWVLEQVPELDDSALLVAAFDLLRDKRLAVSVQQEAVPVLRQRFARLAGASPGAMRLRLLHLLVGTEREAPLDPQELEALEAISVLPSWKEDSFTRPFHEARRCLEDLKVPGSTGAAFAVAERTLGHRGVLLLLWRAAATRDRLSEDERRRMGRMLWLIGSRLTEQSSLLEHSVGTSLMASGASSLRHGRNQREAFAREDEVHAAVMTSLRAALGRWPLRSLSEQLLESRARSEVAWLRAFVGKGALP
;
A
#
# COMPACT_ATOMS: atom_id res chain seq x y z
N MET A 1 14.50 15.89 14.27
CA MET A 1 13.54 16.20 15.36
C MET A 1 14.12 15.65 16.65
N GLN A 2 14.45 16.50 17.63
CA GLN A 2 14.89 16.04 18.95
C GLN A 2 13.75 15.24 19.61
N GLN A 3 14.05 14.05 20.16
CA GLN A 3 13.11 13.31 20.98
C GLN A 3 12.87 14.10 22.27
N SER A 4 11.70 14.70 22.42
CA SER A 4 11.27 15.25 23.71
C SER A 4 11.09 14.10 24.69
N ALA A 5 11.82 14.13 25.81
CA ALA A 5 11.72 13.16 26.90
C ALA A 5 10.36 13.19 27.64
N LEU A 6 9.54 14.21 27.37
CA LEU A 6 8.21 14.39 27.97
C LEU A 6 7.09 13.71 27.19
N LEU A 7 7.36 13.23 25.97
CA LEU A 7 6.38 12.55 25.15
C LEU A 7 6.58 11.04 25.23
N PRO A 8 5.50 10.24 25.43
CA PRO A 8 5.57 8.79 25.37
C PRO A 8 6.25 8.28 24.09
N GLU A 9 6.82 7.09 24.17
CA GLU A 9 7.32 6.41 22.99
C GLU A 9 6.19 6.20 21.95
N PRO A 10 6.50 6.30 20.65
CA PRO A 10 5.52 6.05 19.61
C PRO A 10 4.93 4.64 19.75
N LEU A 11 3.62 4.48 19.57
CA LEU A 11 2.96 3.16 19.61
C LEU A 11 3.60 2.10 18.70
N LEU A 12 4.14 2.52 17.56
CA LEU A 12 4.82 1.66 16.59
C LEU A 12 6.25 1.27 16.99
N ALA A 13 6.84 1.91 18.01
CA ALA A 13 8.20 1.63 18.47
C ALA A 13 8.30 0.40 19.40
N SER A 14 7.16 -0.13 19.86
CA SER A 14 7.10 -1.16 20.91
C SER A 14 7.11 -2.62 20.43
N LEU A 15 7.36 -2.88 19.14
CA LEU A 15 7.42 -4.25 18.62
C LEU A 15 8.76 -4.90 18.95
N ASP A 16 8.84 -5.54 20.12
CA ASP A 16 9.95 -6.42 20.49
C ASP A 16 10.04 -7.62 19.52
N GLU A 17 11.12 -7.70 18.75
CA GLU A 17 11.37 -8.80 17.82
C GLU A 17 11.37 -10.16 18.53
N SER A 18 11.87 -10.23 19.77
CA SER A 18 11.88 -11.46 20.56
C SER A 18 10.46 -11.89 20.97
N GLY A 19 9.59 -10.92 21.26
CA GLY A 19 8.16 -11.14 21.49
C GLY A 19 7.43 -11.63 20.23
N LEU A 20 7.77 -11.08 19.06
CA LEU A 20 7.22 -11.52 17.78
C LEU A 20 7.67 -12.93 17.41
N GLU A 21 8.93 -13.31 17.64
CA GLU A 21 9.40 -14.69 17.39
C GLU A 21 8.72 -15.72 18.30
N ARG A 22 8.51 -15.38 19.58
CA ARG A 22 7.74 -16.23 20.49
C ARG A 22 6.30 -16.39 20.00
N SER A 23 5.66 -15.30 19.60
CA SER A 23 4.28 -15.32 19.06
C SER A 23 4.19 -16.13 17.77
N TRP A 24 5.20 -16.04 16.91
CA TRP A 24 5.31 -16.79 15.65
C TRP A 24 5.34 -18.30 15.89
N THR A 25 6.20 -18.73 16.83
CA THR A 25 6.37 -20.14 17.18
C THR A 25 5.07 -20.77 17.70
N HIS A 26 4.29 -20.00 18.47
CA HIS A 26 3.04 -20.45 19.09
C HIS A 26 1.78 -20.08 18.30
N ALA A 27 1.92 -19.51 17.10
CA ALA A 27 0.78 -19.05 16.32
C ALA A 27 -0.13 -20.24 15.94
N PRO A 28 -1.44 -20.16 16.23
CA PRO A 28 -2.36 -21.30 16.14
C PRO A 28 -2.83 -21.60 14.71
N SER A 29 -2.54 -20.74 13.74
CA SER A 29 -2.98 -20.90 12.35
C SER A 29 -2.01 -20.26 11.35
N SER A 30 -2.09 -20.69 10.08
CA SER A 30 -1.35 -20.03 8.99
C SER A 30 -1.75 -18.57 8.82
N ARG A 31 -3.01 -18.20 9.06
CA ARG A 31 -3.43 -16.79 9.03
C ARG A 31 -2.71 -15.97 10.11
N ALA A 32 -2.62 -16.50 11.33
CA ALA A 32 -1.91 -15.85 12.42
C ALA A 32 -0.41 -15.70 12.16
N ARG A 33 0.23 -16.76 11.63
CA ARG A 33 1.63 -16.67 11.18
C ARG A 33 1.79 -15.63 10.08
N LEU A 34 0.94 -15.63 9.06
CA LEU A 34 1.02 -14.63 7.99
C LEU A 34 0.89 -13.19 8.52
N THR A 35 -0.07 -12.92 9.41
CA THR A 35 -0.20 -11.61 10.06
C THR A 35 1.08 -11.21 10.80
N LEU A 36 1.73 -12.12 11.51
CA LEU A 36 3.00 -11.87 12.19
C LEU A 36 4.17 -11.66 11.21
N ALA A 37 4.24 -12.41 10.11
CA ALA A 37 5.24 -12.18 9.05
C ALA A 37 5.09 -10.78 8.46
N LEU A 38 3.84 -10.33 8.25
CA LEU A 38 3.52 -9.00 7.76
C LEU A 38 3.75 -7.88 8.78
N LEU A 39 4.11 -8.17 10.03
CA LEU A 39 4.59 -7.14 10.96
C LEU A 39 6.09 -6.89 10.83
N SER A 40 6.85 -7.89 10.42
CA SER A 40 8.31 -7.80 10.36
C SER A 40 8.73 -6.75 9.33
N LEU A 41 9.38 -5.67 9.77
CA LEU A 41 9.94 -4.64 8.87
C LEU A 41 11.05 -5.20 8.00
N ASN A 42 11.73 -6.24 8.51
CA ASN A 42 12.89 -6.89 7.91
C ASN A 42 12.64 -8.41 7.97
N PRO A 43 11.84 -8.98 7.06
CA PRO A 43 11.55 -10.41 7.10
C PRO A 43 12.85 -11.20 6.97
N SER A 44 13.05 -12.16 7.88
CA SER A 44 14.13 -13.15 7.71
C SER A 44 13.86 -13.99 6.46
N GLU A 45 14.92 -14.55 5.87
CA GLU A 45 14.81 -15.41 4.70
C GLU A 45 13.89 -16.62 4.96
N ALA A 46 13.94 -17.19 6.17
CA ALA A 46 13.06 -18.27 6.59
C ALA A 46 11.58 -17.84 6.60
N ARG A 47 11.26 -16.64 7.10
CA ARG A 47 9.90 -16.10 7.08
C ARG A 47 9.44 -15.79 5.66
N ALA A 48 10.31 -15.24 4.82
CA ALA A 48 9.99 -14.96 3.42
C ALA A 48 9.71 -16.26 2.65
N ARG A 49 10.53 -17.30 2.82
CA ARG A 49 10.27 -18.62 2.22
C ARG A 49 8.96 -19.23 2.70
N TRP A 50 8.69 -19.18 4.01
CA TRP A 50 7.41 -19.65 4.53
C TRP A 50 6.23 -18.89 3.92
N VAL A 51 6.31 -17.56 3.79
CA VAL A 51 5.26 -16.76 3.12
C VAL A 51 5.10 -17.18 1.66
N LEU A 52 6.20 -17.39 0.94
CA LEU A 52 6.19 -17.87 -0.44
C LEU A 52 5.46 -19.22 -0.57
N GLU A 53 5.70 -20.17 0.33
CA GLU A 53 5.00 -21.45 0.37
C GLU A 53 3.48 -21.30 0.58
N GLN A 54 3.03 -20.24 1.25
CA GLN A 54 1.60 -19.99 1.45
C GLN A 54 0.92 -19.35 0.23
N VAL A 55 1.66 -18.65 -0.64
CA VAL A 55 1.09 -17.88 -1.77
C VAL A 55 0.10 -18.69 -2.64
N PRO A 56 0.36 -19.96 -3.01
CA PRO A 56 -0.58 -20.73 -3.84
C PRO A 56 -1.98 -20.86 -3.25
N GLU A 57 -2.10 -20.90 -1.92
CA GLU A 57 -3.33 -21.09 -1.16
C GLU A 57 -4.01 -19.77 -0.73
N LEU A 58 -3.41 -18.60 -1.04
CA LEU A 58 -3.95 -17.30 -0.61
C LEU A 58 -5.09 -16.79 -1.50
N ASP A 59 -6.33 -17.03 -1.08
CA ASP A 59 -7.55 -16.48 -1.70
C ASP A 59 -7.82 -15.01 -1.36
N ASP A 60 -7.29 -14.52 -0.23
CA ASP A 60 -7.47 -13.13 0.18
C ASP A 60 -6.59 -12.18 -0.63
N SER A 61 -7.21 -11.37 -1.48
CA SER A 61 -6.53 -10.42 -2.37
C SER A 61 -5.66 -9.41 -1.61
N ALA A 62 -6.09 -8.99 -0.43
CA ALA A 62 -5.39 -8.02 0.40
C ALA A 62 -4.11 -8.62 1.00
N LEU A 63 -4.17 -9.88 1.42
CA LEU A 63 -3.01 -10.61 1.93
C LEU A 63 -2.02 -10.99 0.82
N LEU A 64 -2.50 -11.32 -0.37
CA LEU A 64 -1.61 -11.56 -1.52
C LEU A 64 -0.80 -10.31 -1.89
N VAL A 65 -1.43 -9.13 -1.86
CA VAL A 65 -0.75 -7.84 -2.08
C VAL A 65 0.34 -7.61 -1.03
N ALA A 66 0.04 -7.88 0.24
CA ALA A 66 1.01 -7.73 1.32
C ALA A 66 2.16 -8.74 1.21
N ALA A 67 1.88 -9.98 0.79
CA ALA A 67 2.89 -11.01 0.53
C ALA A 67 3.81 -10.61 -0.65
N PHE A 68 3.24 -10.06 -1.73
CA PHE A 68 4.01 -9.51 -2.85
C PHE A 68 4.98 -8.42 -2.39
N ASP A 69 4.52 -7.47 -1.57
CA ASP A 69 5.37 -6.39 -1.06
C ASP A 69 6.50 -6.89 -0.16
N LEU A 70 6.24 -7.96 0.61
CA LEU A 70 7.24 -8.63 1.46
C LEU A 70 8.28 -9.38 0.62
N LEU A 71 7.86 -10.18 -0.35
CA LEU A 71 8.72 -11.03 -1.18
C LEU A 71 9.59 -10.25 -2.17
N ARG A 72 9.28 -8.96 -2.38
CA ARG A 72 10.07 -8.03 -3.20
C ARG A 72 11.07 -7.19 -2.43
N ASP A 73 11.21 -7.41 -1.12
CA ASP A 73 12.17 -6.65 -0.33
C ASP A 73 13.59 -6.91 -0.82
N LYS A 74 14.31 -5.83 -1.18
CA LYS A 74 15.67 -5.88 -1.74
C LYS A 74 16.70 -6.51 -0.79
N ARG A 75 16.37 -6.67 0.49
CA ARG A 75 17.22 -7.30 1.50
C ARG A 75 17.14 -8.83 1.47
N LEU A 76 16.14 -9.40 0.80
CA LEU A 76 16.05 -10.84 0.59
C LEU A 76 17.08 -11.31 -0.45
N ALA A 77 17.48 -12.57 -0.34
CA ALA A 77 18.32 -13.21 -1.34
C ALA A 77 17.65 -13.19 -2.73
N VAL A 78 18.45 -12.96 -3.77
CA VAL A 78 17.97 -12.90 -5.16
C VAL A 78 17.27 -14.20 -5.57
N SER A 79 17.71 -15.36 -5.06
CA SER A 79 17.06 -16.64 -5.30
C SER A 79 15.61 -16.68 -4.81
N VAL A 80 15.34 -16.20 -3.60
CA VAL A 80 13.97 -16.14 -3.04
C VAL A 80 13.09 -15.20 -3.86
N GLN A 81 13.62 -14.06 -4.29
CA GLN A 81 12.89 -13.13 -5.16
C GLN A 81 12.56 -13.77 -6.52
N GLN A 82 13.51 -14.48 -7.12
CA GLN A 82 13.32 -15.17 -8.40
C GLN A 82 12.33 -16.34 -8.30
N GLU A 83 12.39 -17.12 -7.22
CA GLU A 83 11.43 -18.20 -6.92
C GLU A 83 10.01 -17.64 -6.71
N ALA A 84 9.88 -16.45 -6.13
CA ALA A 84 8.59 -15.82 -5.87
C ALA A 84 7.85 -15.35 -7.13
N VAL A 85 8.58 -14.92 -8.17
CA VAL A 85 8.00 -14.37 -9.40
C VAL A 85 6.97 -15.30 -10.07
N PRO A 86 7.28 -16.56 -10.43
CA PRO A 86 6.33 -17.44 -11.09
C PRO A 86 5.11 -17.75 -10.22
N VAL A 87 5.31 -17.95 -8.91
CA VAL A 87 4.23 -18.28 -7.96
C VAL A 87 3.27 -17.10 -7.81
N LEU A 88 3.80 -15.89 -7.60
CA LEU A 88 2.99 -14.66 -7.51
C LEU A 88 2.28 -14.37 -8.83
N ARG A 89 2.96 -14.54 -9.98
CA ARG A 89 2.37 -14.29 -11.30
C ARG A 89 1.16 -15.19 -11.54
N GLN A 90 1.30 -16.49 -11.26
CA GLN A 90 0.20 -17.45 -11.39
C GLN A 90 -0.96 -17.09 -10.46
N ARG A 91 -0.66 -16.73 -9.21
CA ARG A 91 -1.70 -16.41 -8.22
C ARG A 91 -2.45 -15.12 -8.54
N PHE A 92 -1.75 -14.05 -8.92
CA PHE A 92 -2.37 -12.82 -9.37
C PHE A 92 -3.21 -13.03 -10.63
N ALA A 93 -2.76 -13.85 -11.59
CA ALA A 93 -3.55 -14.16 -12.78
C ALA A 93 -4.89 -14.82 -12.42
N ARG A 94 -4.86 -15.81 -11.50
CA ARG A 94 -6.06 -16.50 -11.01
C ARG A 94 -7.04 -15.52 -10.35
N LEU A 95 -6.57 -14.71 -9.40
CA LEU A 95 -7.44 -13.76 -8.69
C LEU A 95 -7.94 -12.62 -9.59
N ALA A 96 -7.10 -12.13 -10.52
CA ALA A 96 -7.52 -11.12 -11.49
C ALA A 96 -8.59 -11.65 -12.47
N GLY A 97 -8.60 -12.96 -12.74
CA GLY A 97 -9.67 -13.63 -13.48
C GLY A 97 -10.99 -13.72 -12.70
N ALA A 98 -10.91 -13.94 -11.38
CA ALA A 98 -12.08 -14.01 -10.51
C ALA A 98 -12.69 -12.61 -10.20
N SER A 99 -11.86 -11.57 -10.16
CA SER A 99 -12.27 -10.17 -9.93
C SER A 99 -11.96 -9.30 -11.15
N PRO A 100 -12.69 -9.43 -12.27
CA PRO A 100 -12.34 -8.78 -13.53
C PRO A 100 -12.39 -7.25 -13.48
N GLY A 101 -13.16 -6.67 -12.55
CA GLY A 101 -13.28 -5.22 -12.35
C GLY A 101 -12.20 -4.59 -11.46
N ALA A 102 -11.33 -5.39 -10.82
CA ALA A 102 -10.34 -4.91 -9.86
C ALA A 102 -9.01 -4.55 -10.55
N MET A 103 -8.77 -3.24 -10.68
CA MET A 103 -7.58 -2.67 -11.32
C MET A 103 -6.28 -3.11 -10.63
N ARG A 104 -6.26 -3.12 -9.29
CA ARG A 104 -5.06 -3.44 -8.49
C ARG A 104 -4.48 -4.81 -8.81
N LEU A 105 -5.32 -5.85 -8.95
CA LEU A 105 -4.84 -7.21 -9.18
C LEU A 105 -4.23 -7.38 -10.57
N ARG A 106 -4.85 -6.79 -11.59
CA ARG A 106 -4.33 -6.81 -12.96
C ARG A 106 -3.05 -5.99 -13.09
N LEU A 107 -2.99 -4.84 -12.42
CA LEU A 107 -1.77 -4.04 -12.37
C LEU A 107 -0.62 -4.79 -11.69
N LEU A 108 -0.87 -5.44 -10.56
CA LEU A 108 0.16 -6.23 -9.89
C LEU A 108 0.58 -7.44 -10.73
N HIS A 109 -0.35 -8.12 -11.39
CA HIS A 109 -0.02 -9.19 -12.34
C HIS A 109 0.95 -8.71 -13.43
N LEU A 110 0.66 -7.55 -14.04
CA LEU A 110 1.52 -6.91 -15.04
C LEU A 110 2.93 -6.61 -14.52
N LEU A 111 3.04 -6.21 -13.25
CA LEU A 111 4.29 -5.73 -12.66
C LEU A 111 5.13 -6.82 -11.97
N VAL A 112 4.62 -8.05 -11.83
CA VAL A 112 5.34 -9.14 -11.15
C VAL A 112 6.60 -9.53 -11.92
N GLY A 113 7.74 -9.47 -11.23
CA GLY A 113 9.06 -9.79 -11.78
C GLY A 113 9.65 -8.67 -12.65
N THR A 114 9.08 -7.46 -12.62
CA THR A 114 9.59 -6.30 -13.35
C THR A 114 10.42 -5.40 -12.45
N GLU A 115 11.44 -4.78 -13.02
CA GLU A 115 12.38 -3.91 -12.32
C GLU A 115 12.00 -2.44 -12.40
N ARG A 116 12.44 -1.66 -11.41
CA ARG A 116 12.13 -0.22 -11.29
C ARG A 116 12.50 0.58 -12.53
N GLU A 117 13.66 0.27 -13.10
CA GLU A 117 14.27 1.04 -14.20
C GLU A 117 14.01 0.41 -15.57
N ALA A 118 13.33 -0.75 -15.60
CA ALA A 118 12.92 -1.39 -16.84
C ALA A 118 11.78 -0.58 -17.49
N PRO A 119 11.95 -0.07 -18.73
CA PRO A 119 10.87 0.56 -19.47
C PRO A 119 9.69 -0.40 -19.67
N LEU A 120 8.51 0.16 -19.92
CA LEU A 120 7.33 -0.58 -20.37
C LEU A 120 7.51 -0.95 -21.84
N ASP A 121 7.33 -2.22 -22.15
CA ASP A 121 7.28 -2.69 -23.53
C ASP A 121 5.90 -2.42 -24.17
N PRO A 122 5.75 -2.59 -25.51
CA PRO A 122 4.47 -2.33 -26.18
C PRO A 122 3.29 -3.16 -25.66
N GLN A 123 3.51 -4.43 -25.32
CA GLN A 123 2.46 -5.32 -24.80
C GLN A 123 2.03 -4.87 -23.40
N GLU A 124 2.98 -4.44 -22.57
CA GLU A 124 2.69 -3.88 -21.26
C GLU A 124 1.92 -2.56 -21.34
N LEU A 125 2.20 -1.71 -22.33
CA LEU A 125 1.44 -0.48 -22.57
C LEU A 125 0.00 -0.77 -23.00
N GLU A 126 -0.23 -1.77 -23.86
CA GLU A 126 -1.57 -2.22 -24.23
C GLU A 126 -2.33 -2.79 -23.03
N ALA A 127 -1.68 -3.63 -22.23
CA ALA A 127 -2.26 -4.17 -21.00
C ALA A 127 -2.60 -3.06 -20.00
N LEU A 128 -1.71 -2.06 -19.84
CA LEU A 128 -1.94 -0.93 -18.97
C LEU A 128 -3.13 -0.07 -19.42
N GLU A 129 -3.34 0.07 -20.74
CA GLU A 129 -4.49 0.80 -21.27
C GLU A 129 -5.80 0.08 -20.90
N ALA A 130 -5.85 -1.24 -21.10
CA ALA A 130 -6.99 -2.06 -20.70
C ALA A 130 -7.23 -2.02 -19.18
N ILE A 131 -6.18 -1.93 -18.37
CA ILE A 131 -6.28 -1.78 -16.92
C ILE A 131 -6.82 -0.40 -16.53
N SER A 132 -6.40 0.66 -17.23
CA SER A 132 -6.73 2.05 -16.87
C SER A 132 -8.22 2.39 -16.95
N VAL A 133 -8.98 1.64 -17.75
CA VAL A 133 -10.43 1.84 -17.94
C VAL A 133 -11.29 1.02 -16.98
N LEU A 134 -10.68 0.23 -16.09
CA LEU A 134 -11.42 -0.57 -15.13
C LEU A 134 -12.16 0.29 -14.10
N PRO A 135 -13.35 -0.16 -13.65
CA PRO A 135 -14.25 0.69 -12.87
C PRO A 135 -13.78 0.91 -11.42
N SER A 136 -13.00 -0.01 -10.86
CA SER A 136 -12.64 0.01 -9.43
C SER A 136 -11.16 -0.24 -9.19
N TRP A 137 -10.57 0.45 -8.22
CA TRP A 137 -9.19 0.17 -7.77
C TRP A 137 -9.09 -1.21 -7.11
N LYS A 138 -9.90 -1.44 -6.08
CA LYS A 138 -10.00 -2.67 -5.30
C LYS A 138 -11.42 -2.82 -4.73
N GLU A 139 -11.79 -4.05 -4.38
CA GLU A 139 -13.11 -4.39 -3.80
C GLU A 139 -13.14 -4.18 -2.28
N ASP A 140 -11.99 -4.37 -1.60
CA ASP A 140 -11.89 -4.29 -0.14
C ASP A 140 -11.48 -2.91 0.37
N SER A 141 -12.12 -2.46 1.45
CA SER A 141 -11.67 -1.27 2.20
C SER A 141 -10.50 -1.59 3.14
N PHE A 142 -9.74 -0.58 3.53
CA PHE A 142 -8.65 -0.68 4.52
C PHE A 142 -9.12 -1.20 5.90
N THR A 143 -10.41 -0.98 6.20
CA THR A 143 -11.03 -1.31 7.48
C THR A 143 -11.07 -2.81 7.77
N ARG A 144 -11.34 -3.65 6.76
CA ARG A 144 -11.40 -5.11 6.94
C ARG A 144 -10.04 -5.70 7.36
N PRO A 145 -8.94 -5.49 6.60
CA PRO A 145 -7.61 -5.95 7.00
C PRO A 145 -7.19 -5.45 8.39
N PHE A 146 -7.53 -4.21 8.74
CA PHE A 146 -7.25 -3.66 10.07
C PHE A 146 -7.94 -4.44 11.18
N HIS A 147 -9.26 -4.65 11.12
CA HIS A 147 -9.98 -5.35 12.19
C HIS A 147 -9.62 -6.83 12.26
N GLU A 148 -9.36 -7.48 11.13
CA GLU A 148 -8.90 -8.87 11.11
C GLU A 148 -7.51 -9.03 11.72
N ALA A 149 -6.57 -8.15 11.36
CA ALA A 149 -5.25 -8.15 11.98
C ALA A 149 -5.32 -7.82 13.48
N ARG A 150 -6.16 -6.86 13.87
CA ARG A 150 -6.34 -6.47 15.28
C ARG A 150 -6.82 -7.65 16.12
N ARG A 151 -7.91 -8.31 15.70
CA ARG A 151 -8.43 -9.51 16.38
C ARG A 151 -7.35 -10.58 16.51
N CYS A 152 -6.66 -10.88 15.41
CA CYS A 152 -5.61 -11.89 15.40
C CYS A 152 -4.47 -11.56 16.38
N LEU A 153 -4.05 -10.29 16.46
CA LEU A 153 -2.95 -9.85 17.32
C LEU A 153 -3.37 -9.74 18.79
N GLU A 154 -4.62 -9.40 19.07
CA GLU A 154 -5.22 -9.45 20.41
C GLU A 154 -5.28 -10.89 20.94
N ASP A 155 -5.72 -11.85 20.11
CA ASP A 155 -5.76 -13.28 20.46
C ASP A 155 -4.37 -13.84 20.79
N LEU A 156 -3.36 -13.38 20.04
CA LEU A 156 -1.94 -13.70 20.27
C LEU A 156 -1.31 -12.91 21.43
N LYS A 157 -2.06 -12.00 22.07
CA LYS A 157 -1.61 -11.13 23.16
C LYS A 157 -0.39 -10.27 22.78
N VAL A 158 -0.30 -9.86 21.51
CA VAL A 158 0.77 -8.98 21.02
C VAL A 158 0.58 -7.58 21.63
N PRO A 159 1.57 -7.04 22.37
CA PRO A 159 1.51 -5.68 22.87
C PRO A 159 1.34 -4.66 21.73
N GLY A 160 0.51 -3.64 21.95
CA GLY A 160 0.26 -2.62 20.92
C GLY A 160 -0.47 -3.14 19.67
N SER A 161 -1.28 -4.20 19.83
CA SER A 161 -2.05 -4.87 18.75
C SER A 161 -2.74 -3.92 17.78
N THR A 162 -3.30 -2.79 18.25
CA THR A 162 -3.95 -1.79 17.38
C THR A 162 -2.97 -1.11 16.42
N GLY A 163 -1.81 -0.67 16.91
CA GLY A 163 -0.77 -0.06 16.06
C GLY A 163 -0.16 -1.08 15.09
N ALA A 164 0.08 -2.29 15.59
CA ALA A 164 0.55 -3.41 14.79
C ALA A 164 -0.45 -3.78 13.67
N ALA A 165 -1.74 -3.87 14.00
CA ALA A 165 -2.80 -4.14 13.03
C ALA A 165 -2.90 -3.07 11.94
N PHE A 166 -2.71 -1.80 12.30
CA PHE A 166 -2.64 -0.71 11.33
C PHE A 166 -1.47 -0.90 10.36
N ALA A 167 -0.28 -1.24 10.86
CA ALA A 167 0.89 -1.51 10.03
C ALA A 167 0.69 -2.73 9.09
N VAL A 168 0.02 -3.79 9.56
CA VAL A 168 -0.36 -4.92 8.68
C VAL A 168 -1.32 -4.46 7.60
N ALA A 169 -2.36 -3.69 7.96
CA ALA A 169 -3.35 -3.20 7.01
C ALA A 169 -2.72 -2.30 5.93
N GLU A 170 -1.75 -1.45 6.28
CA GLU A 170 -1.02 -0.61 5.31
C GLU A 170 -0.30 -1.42 4.23
N ARG A 171 0.23 -2.60 4.57
CA ARG A 171 0.87 -3.49 3.59
C ARG A 171 -0.12 -4.10 2.60
N THR A 172 -1.40 -4.13 2.94
CA THR A 172 -2.43 -4.67 2.03
C THR A 172 -2.88 -3.66 0.96
N LEU A 173 -2.44 -2.41 1.03
CA LEU A 173 -2.87 -1.34 0.12
C LEU A 173 -2.39 -1.55 -1.32
N GLY A 174 -1.14 -2.02 -1.49
CA GLY A 174 -0.52 -2.22 -2.81
C GLY A 174 0.07 -0.97 -3.45
N HIS A 175 0.22 0.11 -2.68
CA HIS A 175 0.80 1.37 -3.15
C HIS A 175 2.23 1.22 -3.70
N ARG A 176 3.01 0.24 -3.22
CA ARG A 176 4.36 -0.04 -3.72
C ARG A 176 4.36 -0.54 -5.17
N GLY A 177 3.37 -1.36 -5.56
CA GLY A 177 3.17 -1.73 -6.96
C GLY A 177 2.88 -0.50 -7.83
N VAL A 178 2.15 0.48 -7.30
CA VAL A 178 1.85 1.71 -8.03
C VAL A 178 3.07 2.64 -8.13
N LEU A 179 3.89 2.71 -7.09
CA LEU A 179 5.18 3.40 -7.16
C LEU A 179 6.10 2.78 -8.22
N LEU A 180 6.08 1.45 -8.37
CA LEU A 180 6.79 0.78 -9.45
C LEU A 180 6.27 1.20 -10.83
N LEU A 181 4.95 1.25 -11.03
CA LEU A 181 4.37 1.78 -12.27
C LEU A 181 4.87 3.21 -12.55
N LEU A 182 4.87 4.08 -11.55
CA LEU A 182 5.33 5.46 -11.70
C LEU A 182 6.80 5.54 -12.14
N TRP A 183 7.68 4.73 -11.54
CA TRP A 183 9.09 4.69 -11.93
C TRP A 183 9.31 4.12 -13.33
N ARG A 184 8.62 3.04 -13.69
CA ARG A 184 8.72 2.45 -15.03
C ARG A 184 8.17 3.39 -16.10
N ALA A 185 7.07 4.08 -15.83
CA ALA A 185 6.53 5.11 -16.72
C ALA A 185 7.55 6.24 -16.94
N ALA A 186 8.26 6.68 -15.90
CA ALA A 186 9.34 7.66 -16.04
C ALA A 186 10.50 7.12 -16.91
N ALA A 187 10.92 5.87 -16.71
CA ALA A 187 11.96 5.23 -17.52
C ALA A 187 11.56 5.00 -19.00
N THR A 188 10.25 4.95 -19.27
CA THR A 188 9.69 4.75 -20.61
C THR A 188 9.54 6.07 -21.37
N ARG A 189 9.26 7.17 -20.67
CA ARG A 189 8.83 8.45 -21.22
C ARG A 189 9.66 8.95 -22.41
N ASP A 190 10.99 8.87 -22.30
CA ASP A 190 11.90 9.45 -23.29
C ASP A 190 12.05 8.57 -24.55
N ARG A 191 11.48 7.36 -24.53
CA ARG A 191 11.46 6.39 -25.65
C ARG A 191 10.16 6.46 -26.46
N LEU A 192 9.18 7.23 -25.99
CA LEU A 192 7.85 7.30 -26.59
C LEU A 192 7.72 8.52 -27.51
N SER A 193 6.99 8.33 -28.61
CA SER A 193 6.49 9.44 -29.43
C SER A 193 5.61 10.38 -28.61
N GLU A 194 5.29 11.57 -29.14
CA GLU A 194 4.39 12.50 -28.45
C GLU A 194 2.98 11.91 -28.25
N ASP A 195 2.49 11.14 -29.21
CA ASP A 195 1.18 10.48 -29.12
C ASP A 195 1.16 9.39 -28.06
N GLU A 196 2.21 8.57 -27.99
CA GLU A 196 2.36 7.54 -26.97
C GLU A 196 2.56 8.14 -25.58
N ARG A 197 3.28 9.26 -25.45
CA ARG A 197 3.37 10.01 -24.19
C ARG A 197 2.01 10.51 -23.73
N ARG A 198 1.21 11.06 -24.65
CA ARG A 198 -0.17 11.48 -24.33
C ARG A 198 -1.05 10.29 -23.94
N ARG A 199 -0.93 9.15 -24.63
CA ARG A 199 -1.63 7.90 -24.30
C ARG A 199 -1.27 7.42 -22.90
N MET A 200 0.03 7.32 -22.58
CA MET A 200 0.52 6.99 -21.25
C MET A 200 0.05 7.99 -20.19
N GLY A 201 0.05 9.28 -20.52
CA GLY A 201 -0.46 10.32 -19.63
C GLY A 201 -1.92 10.11 -19.22
N ARG A 202 -2.79 9.71 -20.15
CA ARG A 202 -4.19 9.37 -19.86
C ARG A 202 -4.30 8.14 -18.95
N MET A 203 -3.52 7.09 -19.23
CA MET A 203 -3.53 5.86 -18.43
C MET A 203 -3.17 6.15 -16.97
N LEU A 204 -2.06 6.87 -16.73
CA LEU A 204 -1.62 7.24 -15.38
C LEU A 204 -2.64 8.12 -14.66
N TRP A 205 -3.27 9.07 -15.38
CA TRP A 205 -4.31 9.91 -14.83
C TRP A 205 -5.52 9.11 -14.36
N LEU A 206 -6.03 8.20 -15.21
CA LEU A 206 -7.20 7.37 -14.88
C LEU A 206 -6.92 6.47 -13.68
N ILE A 207 -5.78 5.76 -13.67
CA ILE A 207 -5.38 4.91 -12.55
C ILE A 207 -5.24 5.76 -11.27
N GLY A 208 -4.54 6.89 -11.35
CA GLY A 208 -4.35 7.81 -10.23
C GLY A 208 -5.67 8.31 -9.66
N SER A 209 -6.64 8.64 -10.52
CA SER A 209 -7.96 9.09 -10.08
C SER A 209 -8.70 8.05 -9.24
N ARG A 210 -8.63 6.76 -9.62
CA ARG A 210 -9.22 5.64 -8.84
C ARG A 210 -8.52 5.42 -7.50
N LEU A 211 -7.22 5.67 -7.43
CA LEU A 211 -6.49 5.65 -6.16
C LEU A 211 -6.90 6.80 -5.24
N THR A 212 -7.12 8.00 -5.78
CA THR A 212 -7.54 9.15 -4.94
C THR A 212 -8.97 9.04 -4.38
N GLU A 213 -9.78 8.13 -4.93
CA GLU A 213 -11.09 7.77 -4.38
C GLU A 213 -10.98 6.88 -3.12
N GLN A 214 -9.81 6.32 -2.85
CA GLN A 214 -9.60 5.42 -1.70
C GLN A 214 -9.47 6.17 -0.38
N SER A 215 -9.73 5.45 0.71
CA SER A 215 -9.78 6.02 2.05
C SER A 215 -8.41 6.13 2.74
N SER A 216 -7.39 5.44 2.23
CA SER A 216 -6.02 5.54 2.77
C SER A 216 -5.27 6.74 2.22
N LEU A 217 -4.50 7.38 3.10
CA LEU A 217 -3.63 8.50 2.76
C LEU A 217 -2.54 8.09 1.76
N LEU A 218 -1.95 6.90 1.92
CA LEU A 218 -0.87 6.43 1.05
C LEU A 218 -1.38 6.19 -0.37
N GLU A 219 -2.57 5.59 -0.51
CA GLU A 219 -3.20 5.42 -1.82
C GLU A 219 -3.52 6.78 -2.45
N HIS A 220 -4.08 7.71 -1.68
CA HIS A 220 -4.36 9.05 -2.16
C HIS A 220 -3.09 9.78 -2.63
N SER A 221 -2.01 9.73 -1.85
CA SER A 221 -0.73 10.37 -2.17
C SER A 221 -0.07 9.78 -3.42
N VAL A 222 -0.04 8.46 -3.55
CA VAL A 222 0.53 7.83 -4.76
C VAL A 222 -0.38 8.08 -5.97
N GLY A 223 -1.70 8.13 -5.77
CA GLY A 223 -2.68 8.52 -6.78
C GLY A 223 -2.45 9.93 -7.32
N THR A 224 -2.20 10.92 -6.45
CA THR A 224 -1.88 12.29 -6.88
C THR A 224 -0.57 12.35 -7.65
N SER A 225 0.47 11.60 -7.23
CA SER A 225 1.73 11.53 -7.99
C SER A 225 1.55 10.94 -9.39
N LEU A 226 0.70 9.91 -9.54
CA LEU A 226 0.33 9.37 -10.86
C LEU A 226 -0.40 10.42 -11.71
N MET A 227 -1.37 11.12 -11.13
CA MET A 227 -2.12 12.18 -11.83
C MET A 227 -1.20 13.32 -12.28
N ALA A 228 -0.27 13.75 -11.42
CA ALA A 228 0.71 14.79 -11.76
C ALA A 228 1.64 14.35 -12.91
N SER A 229 2.15 13.11 -12.82
CA SER A 229 2.94 12.50 -13.90
C SER A 229 2.14 12.44 -15.22
N GLY A 230 0.88 12.01 -15.15
CA GLY A 230 -0.01 11.95 -16.30
C GLY A 230 -0.29 13.32 -16.92
N ALA A 231 -0.59 14.32 -16.09
CA ALA A 231 -0.89 15.68 -16.52
C ALA A 231 0.30 16.35 -17.21
N SER A 232 1.53 16.12 -16.72
CA SER A 232 2.75 16.61 -17.37
C SER A 232 2.89 16.09 -18.81
N SER A 233 2.43 14.87 -19.07
CA SER A 233 2.46 14.23 -20.39
C SER A 233 1.32 14.68 -21.30
N LEU A 234 0.25 15.27 -20.74
CA LEU A 234 -0.93 15.73 -21.49
C LEU A 234 -0.89 17.23 -21.86
N ARG A 235 0.07 18.00 -21.33
CA ARG A 235 0.13 19.48 -21.45
C ARG A 235 -1.18 20.19 -21.03
N HIS A 236 -2.03 19.53 -20.22
CA HIS A 236 -3.28 20.11 -19.72
C HIS A 236 -3.03 20.88 -18.42
N GLY A 237 -2.71 22.18 -18.54
CA GLY A 237 -2.37 23.03 -17.39
C GLY A 237 -3.47 23.16 -16.33
N ARG A 238 -4.75 23.00 -16.68
CA ARG A 238 -5.88 23.09 -15.73
C ARG A 238 -6.00 21.83 -14.86
N ASN A 239 -6.01 20.65 -15.47
CA ASN A 239 -6.04 19.37 -14.78
C ASN A 239 -4.80 19.19 -13.89
N GLN A 240 -3.64 19.69 -14.35
CA GLN A 240 -2.41 19.70 -13.57
C GLN A 240 -2.52 20.55 -12.29
N ARG A 241 -3.09 21.77 -12.37
CA ARG A 241 -3.30 22.63 -11.19
C ARG A 241 -4.25 22.01 -10.18
N GLU A 242 -5.33 21.36 -10.64
CA GLU A 242 -6.27 20.68 -9.75
C GLU A 242 -5.65 19.49 -9.03
N ALA A 243 -4.81 18.70 -9.71
CA ALA A 243 -4.06 17.61 -9.10
C ALA A 243 -3.07 18.12 -8.03
N PHE A 244 -2.31 19.17 -8.34
CA PHE A 244 -1.38 19.77 -7.39
C PHE A 244 -2.08 20.42 -6.20
N ALA A 245 -3.20 21.12 -6.40
CA ALA A 245 -3.96 21.71 -5.31
C ALA A 245 -4.48 20.65 -4.32
N ARG A 246 -4.90 19.47 -4.82
CA ARG A 246 -5.29 18.34 -3.97
C ARG A 246 -4.11 17.73 -3.22
N GLU A 247 -2.96 17.63 -3.86
CA GLU A 247 -1.72 17.15 -3.23
C GLU A 247 -1.25 18.09 -2.11
N ASP A 248 -1.23 19.41 -2.37
CA ASP A 248 -0.86 20.44 -1.40
C ASP A 248 -1.76 20.42 -0.17
N GLU A 249 -3.08 20.26 -0.37
CA GLU A 249 -4.04 20.16 0.73
C GLU A 249 -3.77 18.94 1.62
N VAL A 250 -3.58 17.77 1.01
CA VAL A 250 -3.30 16.53 1.75
C VAL A 250 -1.94 16.62 2.44
N HIS A 251 -0.92 17.14 1.76
CA HIS A 251 0.40 17.36 2.35
C HIS A 251 0.33 18.30 3.56
N ALA A 252 -0.38 19.42 3.45
CA ALA A 252 -0.59 20.35 4.57
C ALA A 252 -1.31 19.67 5.74
N ALA A 253 -2.31 18.84 5.48
CA ALA A 253 -3.02 18.09 6.51
C ALA A 253 -2.11 17.07 7.22
N VAL A 254 -1.29 16.33 6.45
CA VAL A 254 -0.29 15.40 6.99
C VAL A 254 0.73 16.14 7.85
N MET A 255 1.32 17.22 7.34
CA MET A 255 2.31 18.00 8.08
C MET A 255 1.74 18.59 9.37
N THR A 256 0.47 18.99 9.36
CA THR A 256 -0.23 19.45 10.57
C THR A 256 -0.41 18.32 11.57
N SER A 257 -0.81 17.13 11.12
CA SER A 257 -0.96 15.95 11.98
C SER A 257 0.38 15.51 12.61
N LEU A 258 1.48 15.59 11.85
CA LEU A 258 2.83 15.27 12.34
C LEU A 258 3.29 16.29 13.39
N ARG A 259 3.02 17.58 13.17
CA ARG A 259 3.32 18.65 14.15
C ARG A 259 2.53 18.48 15.45
N ALA A 260 1.30 17.97 15.37
CA ALA A 260 0.48 17.68 16.53
C ALA A 260 0.94 16.45 17.34
N ALA A 261 1.98 15.72 16.87
CA ALA A 261 2.58 14.58 17.55
C ALA A 261 1.56 13.52 18.01
N LEU A 262 0.53 13.29 17.20
CA LEU A 262 -0.64 12.46 17.56
C LEU A 262 -0.26 11.03 17.98
N GLY A 263 0.78 10.46 17.37
CA GLY A 263 1.31 9.15 17.72
C GLY A 263 2.00 9.07 19.09
N ARG A 264 2.09 10.20 19.81
CA ARG A 264 2.68 10.33 21.14
C ARG A 264 1.71 10.92 22.16
N TRP A 265 0.40 10.82 21.91
CA TRP A 265 -0.59 11.25 22.88
C TRP A 265 -0.50 10.40 24.17
N PRO A 266 -0.62 11.03 25.36
CA PRO A 266 -0.35 10.39 26.64
C PRO A 266 -1.35 9.29 27.01
N LEU A 267 -2.55 9.33 26.44
CA LEU A 267 -3.59 8.33 26.69
C LEU A 267 -3.63 7.31 25.55
N ARG A 268 -3.31 6.06 25.89
CA ARG A 268 -3.37 4.93 24.96
C ARG A 268 -4.75 4.78 24.32
N SER A 269 -5.83 4.98 25.08
CA SER A 269 -7.20 4.90 24.58
C SER A 269 -7.51 5.93 23.48
N LEU A 270 -6.97 7.16 23.59
CA LEU A 270 -7.13 8.18 22.55
C LEU A 270 -6.40 7.78 21.27
N SER A 271 -5.20 7.24 21.40
CA SER A 271 -4.41 6.78 20.26
C SER A 271 -5.03 5.55 19.58
N GLU A 272 -5.66 4.65 20.34
CA GLU A 272 -6.40 3.51 19.79
C GLU A 272 -7.66 3.97 19.03
N GLN A 273 -8.43 4.90 19.61
CA GLN A 273 -9.59 5.52 18.92
C GLN A 273 -9.17 6.27 17.65
N LEU A 274 -8.04 6.97 17.70
CA LEU A 274 -7.46 7.63 16.53
C LEU A 274 -7.17 6.65 15.40
N LEU A 275 -6.48 5.54 15.70
CA LEU A 275 -6.16 4.52 14.71
C LEU A 275 -7.42 3.85 14.14
N GLU A 276 -8.44 3.63 14.98
CA GLU A 276 -9.71 3.08 14.53
C GLU A 276 -10.47 4.03 13.59
N SER A 277 -10.48 5.34 13.90
CA SER A 277 -11.10 6.35 13.03
C SER A 277 -10.33 6.47 11.71
N ARG A 278 -9.00 6.50 11.76
CA ARG A 278 -8.14 6.48 10.57
C ARG A 278 -8.34 5.23 9.73
N ALA A 279 -8.58 4.07 10.34
CA ALA A 279 -8.82 2.83 9.61
C ALA A 279 -10.15 2.80 8.82
N ARG A 280 -11.11 3.68 9.14
CA ARG A 280 -12.31 3.88 8.33
C ARG A 280 -12.00 4.76 7.13
N SER A 281 -11.41 5.93 7.39
CA SER A 281 -10.93 6.83 6.34
C SER A 281 -9.89 7.79 6.86
N GLU A 282 -8.64 7.55 6.51
CA GLU A 282 -7.51 8.41 6.87
C GLU A 282 -7.67 9.80 6.26
N VAL A 283 -8.14 9.86 5.01
CA VAL A 283 -8.33 11.13 4.29
C VAL A 283 -9.43 11.95 4.93
N ALA A 284 -10.59 11.35 5.25
CA ALA A 284 -11.68 12.07 5.90
C ALA A 284 -11.28 12.52 7.32
N TRP A 285 -10.61 11.65 8.06
CA TRP A 285 -10.10 11.96 9.39
C TRP A 285 -9.11 13.13 9.36
N LEU A 286 -8.13 13.13 8.45
CA LEU A 286 -7.15 14.23 8.30
C LEU A 286 -7.81 15.55 7.93
N ARG A 287 -8.78 15.53 7.00
CA ARG A 287 -9.53 16.73 6.61
C ARG A 287 -10.31 17.30 7.79
N ALA A 288 -11.00 16.45 8.54
CA ALA A 288 -11.73 16.88 9.74
C ALA A 288 -10.77 17.43 10.82
N PHE A 289 -9.62 16.78 11.01
CA PHE A 289 -8.60 17.21 11.98
C PHE A 289 -8.07 18.62 11.70
N VAL A 290 -7.91 19.00 10.42
CA VAL A 290 -7.50 20.38 10.04
C VAL A 290 -8.68 21.34 9.83
N GLY A 291 -9.88 20.98 10.27
CA GLY A 291 -11.08 21.83 10.21
C GLY A 291 -11.70 21.96 8.81
N LYS A 292 -11.38 21.05 7.88
CA LYS A 292 -11.87 21.03 6.49
C LYS A 292 -12.89 19.92 6.21
N GLY A 293 -13.74 19.59 7.16
CA GLY A 293 -14.80 18.59 7.02
C GLY A 293 -15.41 18.18 8.36
N ALA A 294 -16.48 17.38 8.32
CA ALA A 294 -17.04 16.75 9.50
C ALA A 294 -16.25 15.49 9.88
N LEU A 295 -16.19 15.15 11.17
CA LEU A 295 -15.59 13.90 11.64
C LEU A 295 -16.41 12.70 11.12
N PRO A 296 -15.76 11.66 10.57
CA PRO A 296 -16.42 10.44 10.12
C PRO A 296 -16.86 9.51 11.26
#